data_AF-A0A183SIZ4-F1
#
_entry.id   AF-A0A183SIZ4-F1
#
_cell.length_a   1.000
_cell.length_b   1.000
_cell.length_c   1.000
_cell.angle_alpha   90.00
_cell.angle_beta   90.00
_cell.angle_gamma   90.00
#
_symmetry.space_group_name_H-M   'P 1'
#
loop_
_entity.id
_entity.type
_entity.pdbx_description
1 polymer ?
#
loop_
_entity_poly.entity_id
_entity_poly.type
_entity_poly.pdbx_seq_one_letter_code
_entity_poly.pdbx_strand_id
1 'polypeptide(L)'
;MRNKQHVLVTKAIPDADGWTDHRLVISKMRLRLQPHRRPQGKRPQGKLNTVLLYAPAHHLHFTNELANRLVNLPVTDADISVENRCCQLKNTIQSTAMDILSHARRQHQDWFDDNEAAINALMVEKN
;
A
#
# COMPACT_ATOMS: atom_id res chain seq x y z
N MET A 1 23.80 18.60 14.64
CA MET A 1 24.13 19.87 15.30
C MET A 1 22.91 20.80 15.23
N ARG A 2 22.40 21.29 16.37
CA ARG A 2 21.10 21.95 16.49
C ARG A 2 21.28 23.46 16.28
N ASN A 3 20.75 23.99 15.18
CA ASN A 3 20.94 25.38 14.76
C ASN A 3 20.14 26.34 15.67
N LYS A 4 20.84 27.19 16.44
CA LYS A 4 20.25 28.19 17.36
C LYS A 4 19.46 29.29 16.62
N GLN A 5 19.55 29.38 15.29
CA GLN A 5 18.88 30.40 14.46
C GLN A 5 17.35 30.27 14.38
N HIS A 6 16.76 29.20 14.93
CA HIS A 6 15.30 28.95 14.86
C HIS A 6 14.52 29.39 16.11
N VAL A 7 15.20 29.80 17.19
CA VAL A 7 14.57 30.33 18.41
C VAL A 7 14.39 31.83 18.23
N LEU A 8 13.14 32.29 18.22
CA LEU A 8 12.83 33.70 17.94
C LEU A 8 12.61 34.52 19.20
N VAL A 9 12.03 33.92 20.24
CA VAL A 9 11.76 34.59 21.52
C VAL A 9 11.79 33.55 22.62
N THR A 10 12.50 33.86 23.71
CA THR A 10 12.48 33.09 24.95
C THR A 10 12.02 34.02 26.06
N LYS A 11 10.97 33.65 26.79
CA LYS A 11 10.50 34.40 27.96
C LYS A 11 10.35 33.45 29.13
N ALA A 12 10.85 33.85 30.30
CA ALA A 12 10.61 33.19 31.57
C ALA A 12 9.49 33.93 32.32
N ILE A 13 8.54 33.19 32.87
CA ILE A 13 7.44 33.71 33.67
C ILE A 13 7.59 33.14 35.09
N PRO A 14 7.63 33.99 36.13
CA PRO A 14 7.66 33.54 37.51
C PRO A 14 6.30 32.95 37.93
N ASP A 15 6.33 31.95 38.82
CA ASP A 15 5.12 31.34 39.36
C ASP A 15 4.34 32.31 40.27
N ALA A 16 3.03 32.09 40.41
CA ALA A 16 2.10 33.01 41.08
C ALA A 16 2.35 33.14 42.59
N ASP A 17 3.03 32.17 43.17
CA ASP A 17 3.32 32.02 44.59
C ASP A 17 4.71 32.56 44.99
N GLY A 18 5.60 32.91 44.05
CA GLY A 18 6.82 33.71 44.31
C GLY A 18 7.88 33.10 45.26
N TRP A 19 7.60 31.96 45.89
CA TRP A 19 8.44 31.27 46.87
C TRP A 19 9.14 30.03 46.30
N THR A 20 8.70 29.56 45.15
CA THR A 20 9.24 28.39 44.43
C THR A 20 10.09 28.86 43.26
N ASP A 21 11.32 28.32 43.11
CA ASP A 21 12.22 28.63 41.98
C ASP A 21 11.76 27.98 40.65
N HIS A 22 10.47 27.71 40.54
CA HIS A 22 9.87 27.14 39.35
C HIS A 22 9.53 28.29 38.40
N ARG A 23 10.19 28.28 37.23
CA ARG A 23 9.95 29.28 36.18
C ARG A 23 9.42 28.58 34.94
N LEU A 24 8.28 29.04 34.46
CA LEU A 24 7.79 28.58 33.16
C LEU A 24 8.59 29.27 32.06
N VAL A 25 9.35 28.49 31.29
CA VAL A 25 10.10 29.00 30.14
C VAL A 25 9.32 28.69 28.86
N ILE A 26 8.87 29.73 28.18
CA ILE A 26 8.20 29.63 26.88
C ILE A 26 9.19 30.05 25.80
N SER A 27 9.43 29.15 24.84
CA SER A 27 10.29 29.42 23.68
C SER A 27 9.50 29.32 22.39
N LYS A 28 9.50 30.39 21.59
CA LYS A 28 8.88 30.39 20.27
C LYS A 28 9.91 29.97 19.22
N MET A 29 9.66 28.86 18.55
CA MET A 29 10.59 28.28 17.56
C MET A 29 9.93 28.19 16.18
N ARG A 30 10.66 28.55 15.11
CA ARG A 30 10.26 28.31 13.72
C ARG A 30 10.86 26.99 13.23
N LEU A 31 10.11 25.91 13.40
CA LEU A 31 10.46 24.59 12.87
C LEU A 31 9.88 24.44 11.46
N ARG A 32 10.75 24.28 10.46
CA ARG A 32 10.33 23.85 9.13
C ARG A 32 10.32 22.33 9.11
N LEU A 33 9.16 21.74 9.34
CA LEU A 33 8.95 20.31 9.16
C LEU A 33 8.55 20.10 7.70
N GLN A 34 9.34 19.31 6.97
CA GLN A 34 8.93 18.83 5.65
C GLN A 34 7.59 18.08 5.82
N PRO A 35 6.58 18.33 4.98
CA PRO A 35 5.34 17.57 5.01
C PRO A 35 5.65 16.08 4.83
N HIS A 36 5.52 15.30 5.91
CA HIS A 36 5.68 13.87 5.84
C HIS A 36 4.44 13.28 5.16
N ARG A 37 4.59 12.79 3.94
CA ARG A 37 3.50 12.09 3.25
C ARG A 37 3.27 10.73 3.90
N ARG A 38 2.01 10.44 4.27
CA ARG A 38 1.61 9.14 4.81
C ARG A 38 2.08 8.02 3.88
N PRO A 39 2.83 7.01 4.38
CA PRO A 39 3.19 5.84 3.59
C PRO A 39 1.91 5.08 3.24
N GLN A 40 1.54 5.04 1.97
CA GLN A 40 0.49 4.12 1.54
C GLN A 40 1.07 2.72 1.45
N GLY A 41 0.42 1.78 2.13
CA GLY A 41 0.85 0.38 2.18
C GLY A 41 0.83 -0.32 0.82
N LYS A 42 1.25 -1.59 0.80
CA LYS A 42 1.37 -2.41 -0.40
C LYS A 42 0.17 -2.26 -1.32
N ARG A 43 0.45 -1.98 -2.60
CA ARG A 43 -0.54 -1.79 -3.65
C ARG A 43 -1.42 -3.04 -3.77
N PRO A 44 -2.75 -2.94 -3.62
CA PRO A 44 -3.67 -3.99 -4.04
C PRO A 44 -3.50 -4.21 -5.55
N GLN A 45 -3.58 -5.47 -6.00
CA GLN A 45 -3.59 -5.80 -7.43
C GLN A 45 -4.62 -4.91 -8.14
N GLY A 46 -4.23 -4.30 -9.26
CA GLY A 46 -5.10 -3.44 -10.06
C GLY A 46 -6.44 -4.13 -10.36
N LYS A 47 -7.53 -3.38 -10.43
CA LYS A 47 -8.83 -3.98 -10.74
C LYS A 47 -8.77 -4.59 -12.16
N LEU A 48 -9.34 -5.79 -12.33
CA LEU A 48 -9.49 -6.41 -13.64
C LEU A 48 -10.22 -5.46 -14.58
N ASN A 49 -9.80 -5.39 -15.84
CA ASN A 49 -10.43 -4.54 -16.83
C ASN A 49 -11.77 -5.14 -17.29
N THR A 50 -12.82 -4.97 -16.48
CA THR A 50 -14.16 -5.49 -16.77
C THR A 50 -14.80 -4.87 -18.01
N VAL A 51 -14.23 -3.76 -18.53
CA VAL A 51 -14.72 -3.12 -19.76
C VAL A 51 -14.56 -4.04 -20.98
N LEU A 52 -13.54 -4.90 -20.98
CA LEU A 52 -13.30 -5.85 -22.07
C LEU A 52 -14.42 -6.88 -22.21
N LEU A 53 -15.18 -7.18 -21.15
CA LEU A 53 -16.29 -8.13 -21.21
C LEU A 53 -17.52 -7.59 -21.96
N TYR A 54 -17.63 -6.27 -22.17
CA TYR A 54 -18.72 -5.72 -22.97
C TYR A 54 -18.54 -5.98 -24.47
N ALA A 55 -17.34 -6.35 -24.91
CA ALA A 55 -17.09 -6.73 -26.29
C ALA A 55 -17.40 -8.24 -26.48
N PRO A 56 -18.35 -8.62 -27.37
CA PRO A 56 -18.79 -10.02 -27.52
C PRO A 56 -17.66 -11.01 -27.85
N ALA A 57 -16.66 -10.56 -28.62
CA ALA A 57 -15.49 -11.38 -28.96
C ALA A 57 -14.63 -11.72 -27.73
N HIS A 58 -14.43 -10.76 -26.84
CA HIS A 58 -13.67 -10.96 -25.60
C HIS A 58 -14.46 -11.78 -24.57
N HIS A 59 -15.78 -11.60 -24.51
CA HIS A 59 -16.66 -12.43 -23.69
C HIS A 59 -16.59 -13.90 -24.13
N LEU A 60 -16.75 -14.18 -25.43
CA LEU A 60 -16.68 -15.54 -25.97
C LEU A 60 -15.32 -16.20 -25.74
N HIS A 61 -14.23 -15.45 -25.98
CA HIS A 61 -12.87 -15.92 -25.73
C HIS A 61 -12.64 -16.27 -24.26
N PHE A 62 -13.11 -15.41 -23.35
CA PHE A 62 -13.03 -15.64 -21.91
C PHE A 62 -13.80 -16.90 -21.48
N THR A 63 -15.04 -17.08 -21.97
CA THR A 63 -15.86 -18.25 -21.62
C THR A 63 -15.24 -19.55 -22.11
N ASN A 64 -14.70 -19.57 -23.35
CA ASN A 64 -14.09 -20.77 -23.92
C ASN A 64 -12.79 -21.16 -23.18
N GLU A 65 -11.93 -20.20 -22.88
CA GLU A 65 -10.67 -20.47 -22.17
C GLU A 65 -10.92 -20.89 -20.71
N LEU A 66 -11.92 -20.28 -20.06
CA LEU A 66 -12.35 -20.69 -18.72
C LEU A 66 -12.90 -22.12 -18.72
N ALA A 67 -13.73 -22.48 -19.69
CA ALA A 67 -14.23 -23.85 -19.83
C ALA A 67 -13.09 -24.87 -19.99
N ASN A 68 -12.10 -24.55 -20.84
CA ASN A 68 -10.92 -25.41 -21.04
C ASN A 68 -10.11 -25.60 -19.76
N ARG A 69 -9.88 -24.53 -18.99
CA ARG A 69 -9.11 -24.60 -17.74
C ARG A 69 -9.85 -25.33 -16.61
N LEU A 70 -11.18 -25.26 -16.61
CA LEU A 70 -12.00 -25.99 -15.64
C LEU A 70 -12.04 -27.50 -15.94
N VAL A 71 -12.05 -27.92 -17.20
CA VAL A 71 -11.98 -29.34 -17.58
C VAL A 71 -10.64 -29.96 -17.20
N ASN A 72 -9.55 -29.19 -17.28
CA ASN A 72 -8.20 -29.63 -16.93
C ASN A 72 -7.85 -29.39 -15.44
N LEU A 73 -8.81 -28.96 -14.62
CA LEU A 73 -8.56 -28.73 -13.20
C LEU A 73 -8.37 -30.07 -12.50
N PRO A 74 -7.22 -30.33 -11.84
CA PRO A 74 -7.01 -31.58 -11.15
C PRO A 74 -8.06 -31.71 -10.04
N VAL A 75 -8.99 -32.64 -10.21
CA VAL A 75 -9.85 -33.10 -9.12
C VAL A 75 -8.99 -34.01 -8.26
N THR A 76 -8.13 -33.43 -7.43
CA THR A 76 -7.36 -34.21 -6.48
C THR A 76 -8.32 -34.71 -5.38
N ASP A 77 -8.55 -36.02 -5.42
CA ASP A 77 -8.78 -37.00 -4.35
C ASP A 77 -9.76 -36.70 -3.17
N ALA A 78 -10.35 -37.76 -2.61
CA ALA A 78 -11.53 -37.70 -1.75
C ALA A 78 -11.34 -37.00 -0.38
N ASP A 79 -10.10 -36.80 0.08
CA ASP A 79 -9.79 -36.08 1.32
C ASP A 79 -9.92 -34.54 1.18
N ILE A 80 -9.83 -33.98 -0.04
CA ILE A 80 -9.76 -32.53 -0.20
C ILE A 80 -11.07 -31.88 0.25
N SER A 81 -11.00 -31.23 1.42
CA SER A 81 -12.07 -30.40 1.99
C SER A 81 -12.70 -29.50 0.93
N VAL A 82 -14.03 -29.36 0.97
CA VAL A 82 -14.82 -28.50 0.08
C VAL A 82 -14.23 -27.09 -0.01
N GLU A 83 -13.65 -26.59 1.07
CA GLU A 83 -12.98 -25.28 1.12
C GLU A 83 -11.77 -25.21 0.18
N ASN A 84 -10.94 -26.26 0.15
CA ASN A 84 -9.77 -26.33 -0.71
C ASN A 84 -10.16 -26.41 -2.20
N ARG A 85 -11.24 -27.15 -2.51
CA ARG A 85 -11.79 -27.20 -3.88
C ARG A 85 -12.37 -25.85 -4.31
N CYS A 86 -13.06 -25.15 -3.40
CA CYS A 86 -13.57 -23.80 -3.63
C CYS A 86 -12.40 -22.80 -3.87
N CYS A 87 -11.33 -22.92 -3.09
CA CYS A 87 -10.12 -22.13 -3.27
C CYS A 87 -9.46 -22.37 -4.63
N GLN A 88 -9.33 -23.64 -5.05
CA GLN A 88 -8.77 -23.99 -6.37
C GLN A 88 -9.62 -23.43 -7.52
N LEU A 89 -10.95 -23.57 -7.44
CA LEU A 89 -11.87 -23.00 -8.43
C LEU A 89 -11.70 -21.49 -8.53
N LYS A 90 -11.72 -20.79 -7.38
CA LYS A 90 -11.56 -19.35 -7.32
C LYS A 90 -10.22 -18.90 -7.91
N ASN A 91 -9.12 -19.59 -7.58
CA ASN A 91 -7.79 -19.28 -8.10
C ASN A 91 -7.72 -19.45 -9.61
N THR A 92 -8.34 -20.50 -10.17
CA THR A 92 -8.39 -20.74 -11.61
C THR A 92 -9.22 -19.69 -12.34
N ILE A 93 -10.37 -19.29 -11.78
CA ILE A 93 -11.19 -18.20 -12.33
C ILE A 93 -10.39 -16.88 -12.31
N GLN A 94 -9.72 -16.57 -11.19
CA GLN A 94 -8.94 -15.34 -11.04
C GLN A 94 -7.73 -15.31 -11.98
N SER A 95 -6.98 -16.42 -12.11
CA SER A 95 -5.82 -16.47 -13.00
C SER A 95 -6.21 -16.34 -14.47
N THR A 96 -7.30 -16.99 -14.89
CA THR A 96 -7.85 -16.89 -16.25
C THR A 96 -8.33 -15.47 -16.54
N ALA A 97 -9.01 -14.84 -15.59
CA ALA A 97 -9.44 -13.46 -15.74
C ALA A 97 -8.26 -12.48 -15.83
N MET A 98 -7.18 -12.70 -15.06
CA MET A 98 -5.97 -11.88 -15.18
C MET A 98 -5.26 -12.05 -16.52
N ASP A 99 -5.21 -13.27 -17.04
CA ASP A 99 -4.54 -13.60 -18.31
C ASP A 99 -5.25 -12.96 -19.52
N ILE A 100 -6.58 -13.00 -19.52
CA ILE A 100 -7.40 -12.54 -20.66
C ILE A 100 -7.80 -11.08 -20.56
N LEU A 101 -8.26 -10.63 -19.37
CA LEU A 101 -8.76 -9.28 -19.19
C LEU A 101 -7.64 -8.30 -18.81
N SER A 102 -6.49 -8.80 -18.34
CA SER A 102 -5.38 -8.00 -17.84
C SER A 102 -5.78 -7.00 -16.73
N HIS A 103 -4.79 -6.33 -16.15
CA HIS A 103 -5.03 -5.30 -15.16
C HIS A 103 -5.33 -3.99 -15.86
N ALA A 104 -6.38 -3.27 -15.44
CA ALA A 104 -6.57 -1.91 -15.87
C ALA A 104 -5.34 -1.08 -15.49
N ARG A 105 -4.61 -0.54 -16.49
CA ARG A 105 -3.47 0.35 -16.25
C ARG A 105 -3.98 1.61 -15.55
N ARG A 106 -3.57 1.82 -14.30
CA ARG A 106 -3.78 3.10 -13.62
C ARG A 106 -2.90 4.14 -14.32
N GLN A 107 -3.51 5.23 -14.78
CA GLN A 107 -2.80 6.34 -15.44
C GLN A 107 -1.99 7.20 -14.45
N HIS A 108 -2.13 6.93 -13.15
CA HIS A 108 -1.39 7.60 -12.08
C HIS A 108 -0.57 6.55 -11.33
N GLN A 109 0.76 6.73 -11.33
CA GLN A 109 1.63 6.01 -10.40
C GLN A 109 1.37 6.56 -8.99
N ASP A 110 1.04 5.66 -8.06
CA ASP A 110 0.95 6.02 -6.65
C ASP A 110 2.37 6.31 -6.15
N TRP A 111 2.57 7.49 -5.58
CA TRP A 111 3.82 8.15 -5.13
C TRP A 111 4.83 7.31 -4.29
N PHE A 112 4.60 6.02 -4.05
CA PHE A 112 5.28 5.21 -3.03
C PHE A 112 6.20 4.09 -3.56
N ASP A 113 6.26 3.86 -4.89
CA ASP A 113 7.27 2.97 -5.48
C ASP A 113 8.69 3.49 -5.16
N ASP A 114 8.89 4.79 -5.38
CA ASP A 114 10.21 5.42 -5.53
C ASP A 114 11.09 5.33 -4.27
N ASN A 115 10.53 4.99 -3.10
CA ASN A 115 11.26 4.99 -1.83
C ASN A 115 11.57 3.58 -1.25
N GLU A 116 10.88 2.50 -1.64
CA GLU A 116 11.09 1.20 -0.97
C GLU A 116 12.50 0.64 -1.27
N ALA A 117 13.05 0.94 -2.46
CA ALA A 117 14.45 0.62 -2.80
C ALA A 117 15.49 1.38 -1.95
N ALA A 118 15.30 2.68 -1.72
CA ALA A 118 16.19 3.49 -0.87
C ALA A 118 16.15 3.05 0.60
N ILE A 119 15.00 2.56 1.06
CA ILE A 119 14.83 1.99 2.41
C ILE A 119 15.56 0.65 2.54
N ASN A 120 15.47 -0.22 1.53
CA ASN A 120 16.20 -1.49 1.52
C ASN A 120 17.72 -1.29 1.54
N ALA A 121 18.23 -0.27 0.81
CA ALA A 121 19.66 0.08 0.83
C ALA A 121 20.15 0.49 2.22
N LEU A 122 19.38 1.31 2.95
CA LEU A 122 19.71 1.75 4.32
C LEU A 122 19.64 0.62 5.35
N MET A 123 18.81 -0.41 5.12
CA MET A 123 18.77 -1.59 5.99
C MET A 123 19.96 -2.53 5.76
N VAL A 124 20.44 -2.63 4.53
CA VAL A 124 21.64 -3.42 4.20
C VAL A 124 22.91 -2.76 4.74
N GLU A 125 22.97 -1.43 4.79
CA GLU A 125 24.12 -0.67 5.33
C GLU A 125 24.25 -0.77 6.87
N LYS A 126 23.21 -1.24 7.56
CA LYS A 126 23.18 -1.33 9.04
C LYS A 126 23.55 -2.71 9.61
N ASN A 127 23.93 -3.66 8.75
CA ASN A 127 24.47 -4.97 9.12
C ASN A 127 25.94 -5.06 8.70
#